data_AF-A0A9D7WDC3-F1
#
_entry.id   AF-A0A9D7WDC3-F1
#
_cell.length_a   1.000
_cell.length_b   1.000
_cell.length_c   1.000
_cell.angle_alpha   90.00
_cell.angle_beta   90.00
_cell.angle_gamma   90.00
#
_symmetry.space_group_name_H-M   'P 1'
#
loop_
_entity.id
_entity.type
_entity.pdbx_description
1 polymer ?
#
loop_
_entity_poly.entity_id
_entity_poly.type
_entity_poly.pdbx_seq_one_letter_code
_entity_poly.pdbx_strand_id
1 'polypeptide(L)'
;MNTLIICKMKKINFQAWRLLFDSDREIHEKMMKNTMIGMVDDYTGIIVTEVTNHIMLSQFMNSDDFKDMEKTFGITHEIYRLNDLILTSKGFS
;
A
#
# COMPACT_ATOMS: atom_id res chain seq x y z
N MET A 1 -0.99 -2.75 13.76
CA MET A 1 -0.50 -1.36 13.67
C MET A 1 -1.20 -0.69 12.50
N ASN A 2 -1.89 0.43 12.72
CA ASN A 2 -2.52 1.15 11.62
C ASN A 2 -1.45 1.82 10.77
N THR A 3 -1.53 1.62 9.46
CA THR A 3 -0.48 1.98 8.51
C THR A 3 -1.11 2.57 7.26
N LEU A 4 -0.55 3.68 6.81
CA LEU A 4 -0.76 4.23 5.48
C LEU A 4 0.46 3.87 4.63
N ILE A 5 0.22 3.32 3.45
CA ILE A 5 1.25 3.06 2.44
C ILE A 5 0.87 3.88 1.21
N ILE A 6 1.78 4.74 0.76
CA ILE A 6 1.63 5.48 -0.50
C ILE A 6 2.40 4.71 -1.58
N CYS A 7 1.70 4.34 -2.63
CA CYS A 7 2.25 3.65 -3.80
C CYS A 7 2.37 4.67 -4.92
N LYS A 8 3.59 4.92 -5.42
CA LYS A 8 3.85 5.78 -6.59
C LYS A 8 4.27 4.91 -7.75
N MET A 9 3.66 5.11 -8.91
CA MET A 9 3.85 4.31 -10.11
C MET A 9 4.46 5.14 -11.23
N LYS A 10 5.47 4.60 -11.92
CA LYS A 10 6.15 5.27 -13.05
C LYS A 10 5.89 4.63 -14.40
N LYS A 11 5.63 3.31 -14.45
CA LYS A 11 5.46 2.59 -15.72
C LYS A 11 4.06 2.04 -15.93
N ILE A 12 3.25 1.97 -14.88
CA ILE A 12 1.86 1.50 -14.91
C ILE A 12 0.96 2.54 -14.24
N ASN A 13 -0.34 2.50 -14.55
CA ASN A 13 -1.34 3.34 -13.90
C ASN A 13 -1.99 2.63 -12.70
N PHE A 14 -2.82 3.35 -11.96
CA PHE A 14 -3.52 2.86 -10.77
C PHE A 14 -4.32 1.59 -11.03
N GLN A 15 -5.04 1.50 -12.14
CA GLN A 15 -5.86 0.33 -12.44
C GLN A 15 -5.01 -0.92 -12.67
N ALA A 16 -3.93 -0.82 -13.44
CA ALA A 16 -3.01 -1.93 -13.65
C ALA A 16 -2.30 -2.34 -12.34
N TRP A 17 -1.89 -1.36 -11.53
CA TRP A 17 -1.31 -1.63 -10.21
C TRP A 17 -2.29 -2.33 -9.27
N ARG A 18 -3.57 -1.92 -9.28
CA ARG A 18 -4.62 -2.52 -8.46
C ARG A 18 -4.79 -4.01 -8.75
N LEU A 19 -4.71 -4.41 -10.01
CA LEU A 19 -4.78 -5.82 -10.42
C LEU A 19 -3.61 -6.64 -9.88
N LEU A 20 -2.38 -6.10 -9.92
CA LEU A 20 -1.21 -6.74 -9.31
C LEU A 20 -1.36 -6.88 -7.80
N PHE A 21 -1.85 -5.83 -7.13
CA PHE A 21 -2.11 -5.90 -5.69
C PHE A 21 -3.16 -6.96 -5.36
N ASP A 22 -4.23 -7.07 -6.16
CA ASP A 22 -5.31 -8.02 -5.92
C ASP A 22 -4.91 -9.47 -6.24
N SER A 23 -3.92 -9.71 -7.11
CA SER A 23 -3.40 -11.08 -7.33
C SER A 23 -2.68 -11.63 -6.11
N ASP A 24 -2.11 -10.77 -5.26
CA ASP A 24 -1.40 -11.16 -4.03
C ASP A 24 -2.29 -11.15 -2.78
N ARG A 25 -3.62 -11.11 -2.96
CA ARG A 25 -4.60 -10.98 -1.87
C ARG A 25 -4.40 -12.00 -0.76
N GLU A 26 -4.17 -13.27 -1.08
CA GLU A 26 -3.98 -14.32 -0.06
C GLU A 26 -2.72 -14.10 0.80
N ILE A 27 -1.68 -13.51 0.22
CA ILE A 27 -0.46 -13.16 0.94
C ILE A 27 -0.74 -11.94 1.81
N HIS A 28 -1.43 -10.94 1.26
CA HIS A 28 -1.83 -9.73 1.97
C HIS A 28 -2.67 -10.04 3.21
N GLU A 29 -3.66 -10.94 3.12
CA GLU A 29 -4.54 -11.33 4.25
C GLU A 29 -3.78 -12.00 5.41
N LYS A 30 -2.58 -12.54 5.18
CA LYS A 30 -1.73 -13.12 6.24
C LYS A 30 -0.98 -12.05 7.07
N MET A 31 -0.85 -10.84 6.55
CA MET A 31 -0.05 -9.77 7.16
C MET A 31 -0.81 -8.46 7.42
N MET A 32 -1.97 -8.28 6.79
CA MET A 32 -2.77 -7.07 6.78
C MET A 32 -4.27 -7.42 6.92
N LYS A 33 -5.02 -6.57 7.63
CA LYS A 33 -6.49 -6.65 7.69
C LYS A 33 -7.11 -5.25 7.67
N ASN A 34 -8.43 -5.17 7.53
CA ASN A 34 -9.16 -3.90 7.46
C ASN A 34 -8.60 -2.96 6.37
N THR A 35 -8.14 -3.55 5.27
CA THR A 35 -7.44 -2.84 4.20
C THR A 35 -8.42 -2.05 3.35
N MET A 36 -8.19 -0.75 3.25
CA MET A 36 -8.85 0.18 2.34
C MET A 36 -7.85 0.66 1.31
N ILE A 37 -8.29 0.82 0.07
CA ILE A 37 -7.44 1.24 -1.04
C ILE A 37 -8.09 2.43 -1.72
N GLY A 38 -7.31 3.46 -1.97
CA GLY A 38 -7.76 4.70 -2.60
C GLY A 38 -6.86 5.08 -3.78
N MET A 39 -7.46 5.66 -4.80
CA MET A 39 -6.75 6.33 -5.89
C MET A 39 -6.59 7.80 -5.52
N VAL A 40 -5.37 8.33 -5.61
CA VAL A 40 -5.10 9.77 -5.47
C VAL A 40 -5.13 10.42 -6.86
N ASP A 41 -4.40 9.80 -7.81
CA ASP A 41 -4.38 10.14 -9.22
C ASP A 41 -4.04 8.88 -10.05
N ASP A 42 -3.90 9.03 -11.37
CA ASP A 42 -3.63 7.91 -12.29
C ASP A 42 -2.34 7.14 -11.98
N TYR A 43 -1.40 7.73 -11.22
CA TYR A 43 -0.08 7.17 -10.94
C TYR A 43 0.22 7.07 -9.43
N THR A 44 -0.78 7.31 -8.58
CA THR A 44 -0.62 7.31 -7.13
C THR A 44 -1.81 6.61 -6.46
N GLY A 45 -1.50 5.53 -5.75
CA GLY A 45 -2.44 4.81 -4.90
C GLY A 45 -2.09 4.95 -3.42
N ILE A 46 -3.08 4.74 -2.56
CA ILE A 46 -2.89 4.62 -1.11
C ILE A 46 -3.50 3.32 -0.61
N ILE A 47 -2.83 2.72 0.37
CA ILE A 47 -3.32 1.58 1.15
C ILE A 47 -3.40 2.04 2.61
N VAL A 48 -4.58 1.98 3.20
CA VAL A 48 -4.77 2.15 4.64
C VAL A 48 -5.14 0.80 5.22
N THR A 49 -4.35 0.28 6.15
CA THR A 49 -4.51 -1.08 6.65
C THR A 49 -4.08 -1.21 8.11
N GLU A 50 -4.57 -2.25 8.78
CA GLU A 50 -4.00 -2.71 10.03
C GLU A 50 -3.01 -3.84 9.77
N VAL A 51 -1.71 -3.56 9.91
CA VAL A 51 -0.65 -4.57 9.84
C VAL A 51 -0.72 -5.46 11.07
N THR A 52 -0.98 -6.75 10.88
CA THR A 52 -1.09 -7.78 11.93
C THR A 52 0.20 -8.58 12.08
N ASN A 53 1.02 -8.69 11.03
CA ASN A 53 2.30 -9.40 11.05
C ASN A 53 3.43 -8.55 10.41
N HIS A 54 4.12 -7.77 11.24
CA HIS A 54 5.18 -6.86 10.80
C HIS A 54 6.45 -7.58 10.33
N ILE A 55 6.74 -8.77 10.88
CA ILE A 55 7.90 -9.57 10.48
C ILE A 55 7.69 -10.08 9.05
N MET A 56 6.52 -10.65 8.78
CA MET A 56 6.18 -11.17 7.45
C MET A 56 6.08 -10.05 6.42
N LEU A 57 5.50 -8.90 6.76
CA LEU A 57 5.48 -7.73 5.88
C LEU A 57 6.90 -7.27 5.53
N SER A 58 7.79 -7.19 6.53
CA SER A 58 9.18 -6.81 6.31
C SER A 58 9.91 -7.81 5.40
N GLN A 59 9.70 -9.12 5.61
CA GLN A 59 10.26 -10.17 4.76
C GLN A 59 9.75 -10.07 3.31
N PHE A 60 8.44 -9.88 3.14
CA PHE A 60 7.81 -9.73 1.83
C PHE A 60 8.39 -8.54 1.06
N MET A 61 8.43 -7.34 1.68
CA MET A 61 8.98 -6.13 1.07
C MET A 61 10.48 -6.22 0.76
N ASN A 62 11.22 -7.10 1.46
CA ASN A 62 12.65 -7.31 1.23
C ASN A 62 12.96 -8.47 0.28
N SER A 63 11.96 -9.26 -0.12
CA SER A 63 12.13 -10.39 -1.03
C SER A 63 12.58 -9.94 -2.42
N ASP A 64 13.35 -10.80 -3.09
CA ASP A 64 13.85 -10.51 -4.44
C ASP A 64 12.70 -10.39 -5.43
N ASP A 65 11.69 -11.27 -5.33
CA ASP A 65 10.49 -11.24 -6.17
C ASP A 65 9.75 -9.90 -6.09
N PHE A 66 9.58 -9.37 -4.86
CA PHE A 66 8.91 -8.08 -4.66
C PHE A 66 9.74 -6.92 -5.22
N LYS A 67 11.06 -6.92 -4.99
CA LYS A 67 11.96 -5.88 -5.52
C LYS A 67 12.03 -5.90 -7.05
N ASP A 68 12.00 -7.09 -7.64
CA ASP A 68 11.96 -7.25 -9.09
C ASP A 68 10.63 -6.79 -9.68
N MET A 69 9.51 -7.05 -8.99
CA MET A 69 8.21 -6.48 -9.32
C MET A 69 8.24 -4.94 -9.26
N GLU A 70 8.71 -4.36 -8.16
CA GLU A 70 8.84 -2.90 -8.00
C GLU A 70 9.65 -2.27 -9.14
N LYS A 71 10.79 -2.87 -9.48
CA LYS A 71 11.65 -2.40 -10.57
C LYS A 71 11.00 -2.55 -11.94
N THR A 72 10.33 -3.68 -12.18
CA THR A 72 9.66 -4.00 -13.45
C THR A 72 8.55 -3.01 -13.75
N PHE A 73 7.68 -2.75 -12.77
CA PHE A 73 6.52 -1.87 -12.91
C PHE A 73 6.78 -0.42 -12.48
N GLY A 74 7.98 -0.12 -11.99
CA GLY A 74 8.37 1.23 -11.56
C GLY A 74 7.53 1.72 -10.38
N ILE A 75 7.29 0.84 -9.40
CA ILE A 75 6.52 1.12 -8.20
C ILE A 75 7.48 1.45 -7.06
N THR A 76 7.13 2.41 -6.22
CA THR A 76 7.81 2.70 -4.95
C THR A 76 6.80 2.87 -3.83
N HIS A 77 7.17 2.45 -2.61
CA HIS A 77 6.32 2.54 -1.43
C HIS A 77 6.88 3.51 -0.38
N GLU A 78 6.03 4.37 0.16
CA GLU A 78 6.30 5.19 1.35
C GLU A 78 5.37 4.73 2.48
N ILE A 79 5.93 4.33 3.63
CA ILE A 79 5.17 3.72 4.73
C ILE A 79 5.11 4.68 5.91
N TYR A 80 3.89 4.95 6.38
CA TYR A 80 3.60 5.81 7.52
C TYR A 80 2.83 5.03 8.59
N ARG A 81 3.27 5.16 9.83
CA ARG A 81 2.46 4.70 10.97
C ARG A 81 1.38 5.73 11.27
N LEU A 82 0.14 5.28 11.30
CA LEU A 82 -0.98 6.10 11.76
C LEU A 82 -1.05 5.96 13.30
N ASN A 83 -0.68 7.04 13.99
CA ASN A 83 -1.02 7.22 15.41
C ASN A 83 -2.42 7.85 15.50
N ASP A 84 -3.03 7.86 16.70
CA ASP A 84 -4.39 8.36 16.96
C ASP A 84 -4.73 9.58 16.10
N LEU A 85 -5.44 9.31 15.00
CA LEU A 85 -5.71 10.28 13.97
C LEU A 85 -6.96 11.05 14.38
N ILE A 86 -6.78 12.16 15.09
CA ILE A 86 -7.87 13.12 15.29
C ILE A 86 -8.07 13.89 13.98
N LEU A 87 -8.88 13.33 13.08
CA LEU A 87 -9.37 14.07 11.91
C LEU A 87 -10.43 15.06 12.39
N THR A 88 -10.03 16.31 12.65
CA THR A 88 -11.01 17.40 12.69
C THR A 88 -11.14 17.99 11.29
N SER A 89 -12.30 17.81 10.67
CA SER A 89 -12.64 18.58 9.48
C SER A 89 -13.00 19.99 9.93
N LYS A 90 -12.06 20.94 9.77
CA LYS A 90 -12.51 22.31 9.46
C LYS A 90 -12.88 22.27 7.99
N GLY A 91 -14.18 22.15 7.72
CA GLY A 91 -14.69 22.18 6.35
C GLY A 91 -14.07 23.37 5.61
N PHE A 92 -13.56 23.13 4.41
CA PHE A 92 -13.24 24.21 3.50
C PHE A 92 -14.59 24.80 3.07
N SER A 93 -15.00 25.86 3.79
CA SER A 93 -16.10 26.75 3.42
C SER A 93 -15.69 27.64 2.26
#